data_AF-A0A3P9BWX4-F1
#
_entry.id   AF-A0A3P9BWX4-F1
#
_cell.length_a   1.000
_cell.length_b   1.000
_cell.length_c   1.000
_cell.angle_alpha   90.00
_cell.angle_beta   90.00
_cell.angle_gamma   90.00
#
_symmetry.space_group_name_H-M   'P 1'
#
loop_
_entity.id
_entity.type
_entity.pdbx_description
1 polymer ?
#
loop_
_entity_poly.entity_id
_entity_poly.type
_entity_poly.pdbx_seq_one_letter_code
_entity_poly.pdbx_strand_id
1 'polypeptide(L)'
;MGKSRDLSEFQRGMIVGARNAGCSISQTANLLGCSRTAVSRVHREWCQKQKTSSDRGASGRKRLVDENGEKRLERIVEANNQATIEEIHALYNSSGVEKPISLRTAQRTLKRLGYSRKTGRENKSMDDDFI
;
A
#
# COMPACT_ATOMS: atom_id res chain seq x y z
N MET A 1 -6.04 -23.43 8.94
CA MET A 1 -6.10 -23.43 7.46
C MET A 1 -4.85 -22.75 6.92
N GLY A 2 -4.04 -23.50 6.17
CA GLY A 2 -2.67 -23.12 5.81
C GLY A 2 -2.61 -21.94 4.84
N LYS A 3 -1.58 -21.10 5.02
CA LYS A 3 -1.21 -20.04 4.07
C LYS A 3 -0.83 -20.70 2.74
N SER A 4 -1.75 -20.71 1.77
CA SER A 4 -1.37 -21.01 0.39
C SER A 4 -0.48 -19.87 -0.10
N ARG A 5 0.79 -20.16 -0.39
CA ARG A 5 1.63 -19.21 -1.13
C ARG A 5 0.91 -18.87 -2.42
N ASP A 6 0.73 -17.57 -2.68
CA ASP A 6 0.17 -17.13 -3.94
C ASP A 6 1.05 -17.63 -5.09
N LEU A 7 0.43 -18.07 -6.18
CA LEU A 7 1.15 -18.46 -7.38
C LEU A 7 1.88 -17.24 -7.94
N SER A 8 3.15 -17.42 -8.30
CA SER A 8 3.90 -16.41 -9.03
C SER A 8 3.20 -16.07 -10.36
N GLU A 9 3.44 -14.87 -10.87
CA GLU A 9 2.92 -14.46 -12.18
C GLU A 9 3.40 -15.40 -13.29
N PHE A 10 4.64 -15.88 -13.20
CA PHE A 10 5.19 -16.88 -14.10
C PHE A 10 4.40 -18.20 -14.04
N GLN A 11 4.14 -18.75 -12.85
CA GLN A 11 3.33 -19.96 -12.68
C GLN A 11 1.90 -19.77 -13.19
N ARG A 12 1.30 -18.60 -12.98
CA ARG A 12 -0.03 -18.25 -13.52
C ARG A 12 0.00 -18.22 -15.06
N GLY A 13 1.05 -17.68 -15.66
CA GLY A 13 1.28 -17.73 -17.11
C GLY A 13 1.40 -19.14 -17.65
N MET A 14 2.19 -20.01 -16.99
CA MET A 14 2.32 -21.43 -17.36
C MET A 14 0.98 -22.17 -17.29
N ILE A 15 0.16 -21.90 -16.27
CA ILE A 15 -1.19 -22.48 -16.17
C ILE A 15 -2.03 -22.09 -17.39
N VAL A 16 -2.08 -20.80 -17.75
CA VAL A 16 -2.85 -20.36 -18.92
C VAL A 16 -2.31 -20.96 -20.21
N GLY A 17 -0.99 -20.99 -20.38
CA GLY A 17 -0.35 -21.61 -21.55
C GLY A 17 -0.71 -23.09 -21.71
N ALA A 18 -0.58 -23.89 -20.65
CA ALA A 18 -0.94 -25.31 -20.67
C ALA A 18 -2.43 -25.54 -20.97
N ARG A 19 -3.31 -24.68 -20.43
CA ARG A 19 -4.75 -24.75 -20.69
C ARG A 19 -5.11 -24.38 -22.14
N ASN A 20 -4.46 -23.38 -22.72
CA ASN A 20 -4.62 -23.01 -24.13
C ASN A 20 -4.05 -24.08 -25.08
N ALA A 21 -3.02 -24.81 -24.65
CA ALA A 21 -2.48 -25.97 -25.37
C ALA A 21 -3.35 -27.24 -25.27
N GLY A 22 -4.53 -27.16 -24.61
CA GLY A 22 -5.47 -28.26 -24.50
C GLY A 22 -5.22 -29.24 -23.34
N CYS A 23 -4.25 -28.98 -22.46
CA CYS A 23 -4.00 -29.85 -21.30
C CYS A 23 -5.18 -29.80 -20.31
N SER A 24 -5.55 -30.94 -19.72
CA SER A 24 -6.58 -31.01 -18.67
C SER A 24 -6.14 -30.32 -17.37
N ILE A 25 -7.10 -30.03 -16.48
CA ILE A 25 -6.84 -29.39 -15.18
C ILE A 25 -5.91 -30.27 -14.33
N SER A 26 -6.16 -31.57 -14.29
CA SER A 26 -5.34 -32.53 -13.52
C SER A 26 -3.93 -32.65 -14.10
N GLN A 27 -3.78 -32.71 -15.42
CA GLN A 27 -2.46 -32.74 -16.07
C GLN A 27 -1.66 -31.48 -15.77
N THR A 28 -2.28 -30.30 -15.87
CA THR A 28 -1.65 -29.01 -15.57
C THR A 28 -1.24 -28.91 -14.09
N ALA A 29 -2.11 -29.36 -13.19
CA ALA A 29 -1.86 -29.39 -11.75
C ALA A 29 -0.65 -30.27 -11.41
N ASN A 30 -0.59 -31.48 -11.98
CA ASN A 30 0.51 -32.42 -11.78
C ASN A 30 1.82 -31.88 -12.36
N LEU A 31 1.78 -31.32 -13.58
CA LEU A 31 2.95 -30.75 -14.26
C LEU A 31 3.59 -29.60 -13.47
N LEU A 32 2.77 -28.73 -12.90
CA LEU A 32 3.24 -27.53 -12.19
C LEU A 32 3.35 -27.71 -10.68
N GLY A 33 3.09 -28.92 -10.17
CA GLY A 33 3.12 -29.23 -8.74
C GLY A 33 2.16 -28.37 -7.91
N CYS A 34 0.99 -28.01 -8.47
CA CYS A 34 0.02 -27.12 -7.83
C CYS A 34 -1.35 -27.80 -7.67
N SER A 35 -2.23 -27.22 -6.84
CA SER A 35 -3.57 -27.81 -6.64
C SER A 35 -4.46 -27.63 -7.88
N ARG A 36 -5.31 -28.64 -8.17
CA ARG A 36 -6.35 -28.54 -9.21
C ARG A 36 -7.24 -27.31 -9.02
N THR A 37 -7.57 -26.97 -7.77
CA THR A 37 -8.37 -25.78 -7.44
C THR A 37 -7.65 -24.48 -7.83
N ALA A 38 -6.33 -24.40 -7.67
CA ALA A 38 -5.54 -23.24 -8.09
C ALA A 38 -5.54 -23.08 -9.61
N VAL A 39 -5.35 -24.18 -10.35
CA VAL A 39 -5.44 -24.20 -11.82
C VAL A 39 -6.80 -23.71 -12.30
N SER A 40 -7.89 -24.28 -11.79
CA SER A 40 -9.25 -23.87 -12.14
C SER A 40 -9.52 -22.39 -11.84
N ARG A 41 -9.02 -21.90 -10.69
CA ARG A 41 -9.19 -20.51 -10.30
C ARG A 41 -8.44 -19.55 -11.23
N VAL A 42 -7.18 -19.83 -11.53
CA VAL A 42 -6.36 -19.00 -12.43
C VAL A 42 -6.96 -18.97 -13.84
N HIS A 43 -7.35 -20.14 -14.36
CA HIS A 43 -7.99 -20.22 -15.68
C HIS A 43 -9.29 -19.41 -15.74
N ARG A 44 -10.13 -19.49 -14.70
CA ARG A 44 -11.36 -18.69 -14.60
C ARG A 44 -11.07 -17.19 -14.51
N GLU A 45 -10.12 -16.78 -13.68
CA GLU A 45 -9.68 -15.38 -13.56
C GLU A 45 -9.21 -14.85 -14.93
N TRP A 46 -8.44 -15.66 -15.67
CA TRP A 46 -7.98 -15.32 -17.02
C TRP A 46 -9.13 -15.24 -18.03
N CYS A 47 -10.05 -16.21 -18.09
CA CYS A 47 -11.19 -16.14 -19.01
C CYS A 47 -12.02 -14.87 -18.82
N GLN A 48 -12.17 -14.39 -17.58
CA GLN A 48 -12.97 -13.21 -17.25
C GLN A 48 -12.23 -11.90 -17.52
N LYS A 49 -10.94 -11.82 -17.18
CA LYS A 49 -10.18 -10.55 -17.16
C LYS A 49 -9.13 -10.43 -18.26
N GLN A 50 -8.86 -11.53 -18.98
CA GLN A 50 -7.76 -11.68 -19.93
C GLN A 50 -6.39 -11.29 -19.35
N LYS A 51 -6.23 -11.46 -18.03
CA LYS A 51 -5.00 -11.14 -17.28
C LYS A 51 -4.59 -12.32 -16.41
N THR A 52 -3.30 -12.60 -16.39
CA THR A 52 -2.69 -13.63 -15.53
C THR A 52 -2.33 -13.08 -14.16
N SER A 53 -2.10 -11.77 -14.05
CA SER A 53 -1.77 -11.09 -12.79
C SER A 53 -2.91 -11.16 -11.78
N SER A 54 -2.57 -11.15 -10.49
CA SER A 54 -3.56 -11.16 -9.41
C SER A 54 -3.80 -9.76 -8.87
N ASP A 55 -5.06 -9.33 -8.81
CA ASP A 55 -5.45 -8.05 -8.20
C ASP A 55 -5.31 -8.03 -6.66
N ARG A 56 -4.82 -9.11 -6.06
CA ARG A 56 -4.64 -9.22 -4.60
C ARG A 56 -3.70 -8.16 -4.01
N GLY A 57 -2.82 -7.55 -4.81
CA GLY A 57 -1.96 -6.46 -4.34
C GLY A 57 -2.75 -5.24 -3.84
N ALA A 58 -3.95 -5.01 -4.37
CA ALA A 58 -4.85 -3.96 -3.92
C ALA A 58 -5.83 -4.44 -2.82
N SER A 59 -5.75 -5.71 -2.41
CA SER A 59 -6.62 -6.26 -1.38
C SER A 59 -6.12 -5.86 0.01
N GLY A 60 -6.97 -5.17 0.77
CA GLY A 60 -6.62 -4.71 2.11
C GLY A 60 -7.66 -3.76 2.67
N ARG A 61 -7.60 -3.54 3.99
CA ARG A 61 -8.42 -2.54 4.65
C ARG A 61 -8.00 -1.14 4.16
N LYS A 62 -8.94 -0.36 3.64
CA LYS A 62 -8.71 1.04 3.28
C LYS A 62 -8.22 1.83 4.50
N ARG A 63 -7.36 2.82 4.26
CA ARG A 63 -6.84 3.70 5.30
C ARG A 63 -7.96 4.57 5.85
N LEU A 64 -7.86 4.92 7.14
CA LEU A 64 -8.79 5.86 7.77
C LEU A 64 -8.60 7.28 7.21
N VAL A 65 -7.35 7.67 6.99
CA VAL A 65 -6.98 8.93 6.35
C VAL A 65 -6.92 8.68 4.85
N ASP A 66 -7.78 9.38 4.11
CA ASP A 66 -7.79 9.42 2.66
C ASP A 66 -6.79 10.46 2.13
N GLU A 67 -6.69 10.60 0.81
CA GLU A 67 -5.76 11.53 0.17
C GLU A 67 -6.02 13.00 0.58
N ASN A 68 -7.29 13.37 0.81
CA ASN A 68 -7.64 14.71 1.25
C ASN A 68 -7.23 14.95 2.71
N GLY A 69 -7.39 13.94 3.56
CA GLY A 69 -6.91 13.95 4.94
C GLY A 69 -5.37 14.01 5.02
N GLU A 70 -4.65 13.38 4.09
CA GLU A 70 -3.20 13.50 3.97
C GLU A 70 -2.79 14.93 3.59
N LYS A 71 -3.35 15.48 2.51
CA LYS A 71 -3.10 16.87 2.07
C LYS A 71 -3.38 17.89 3.16
N ARG A 72 -4.42 17.64 3.96
CA ARG A 72 -4.77 18.51 5.07
C ARG A 72 -3.75 18.45 6.21
N LEU A 73 -3.26 17.25 6.56
CA LEU A 73 -2.18 17.10 7.52
C LEU A 73 -0.92 17.83 7.06
N GLU A 74 -0.58 17.74 5.77
CA GLU A 74 0.56 18.48 5.18
C GLU A 74 0.42 19.99 5.39
N ARG A 75 -0.73 20.57 5.03
CA ARG A 75 -0.99 22.01 5.23
C ARG A 75 -0.88 22.45 6.69
N ILE A 76 -1.36 21.62 7.63
CA ILE A 76 -1.26 21.93 9.06
C ILE A 76 0.20 21.92 9.51
N VAL A 77 1.00 20.96 9.04
CA VAL A 77 2.43 20.87 9.37
C VAL A 77 3.22 22.01 8.75
N GLU A 78 2.95 22.35 7.49
CA GLU A 78 3.60 23.47 6.79
C GLU A 78 3.35 24.80 7.51
N ALA A 79 2.11 25.05 7.94
CA ALA A 79 1.74 26.23 8.71
C ALA A 79 2.32 26.24 10.14
N ASN A 80 2.60 25.06 10.71
CA ASN A 80 3.02 24.90 12.10
C ASN A 80 4.26 24.01 12.20
N ASN A 81 5.35 24.38 11.53
CA ASN A 81 6.53 23.50 11.36
C ASN A 81 7.30 23.20 12.66
N GLN A 82 7.01 23.88 13.77
CA GLN A 82 7.55 23.59 15.12
C GLN A 82 6.54 22.90 16.04
N ALA A 83 5.29 22.72 15.61
CA ALA A 83 4.25 22.16 16.47
C ALA A 83 4.51 20.69 16.80
N THR A 84 4.10 20.32 18.00
CA THR A 84 4.11 18.94 18.46
C THR A 84 3.05 18.13 17.72
N ILE A 85 3.24 16.81 17.73
CA ILE A 85 2.31 15.88 17.08
C ILE A 85 0.91 15.97 17.71
N GLU A 86 0.83 16.27 19.01
CA GLU A 86 -0.43 16.44 19.73
C GLU A 86 -1.17 17.69 19.27
N GLU A 87 -0.46 18.81 19.09
CA GLU A 87 -1.03 20.05 18.54
C GLU A 87 -1.51 19.85 17.10
N ILE A 88 -0.70 19.20 16.25
CA ILE A 88 -1.07 18.88 14.86
C ILE A 88 -2.32 17.98 14.82
N HIS A 89 -2.40 17.00 15.71
CA HIS A 89 -3.54 16.10 15.84
C HIS A 89 -4.80 16.82 16.32
N ALA A 90 -4.68 17.68 17.33
CA ALA A 90 -5.77 18.50 17.83
C ALA A 90 -6.31 19.43 16.73
N LEU A 91 -5.42 20.15 16.04
CA LEU A 91 -5.77 21.00 14.90
C LEU A 91 -6.46 20.22 13.78
N TYR A 92 -6.01 18.98 13.53
CA TYR A 92 -6.66 18.12 12.56
C TYR A 92 -8.11 17.82 12.97
N ASN A 93 -8.38 17.44 14.22
CA ASN A 93 -9.73 17.07 14.66
C ASN A 93 -10.66 18.28 14.89
N SER A 94 -10.12 19.46 15.21
CA SER A 94 -10.93 20.66 15.50
C SER A 94 -11.64 21.26 14.29
N SER A 95 -11.33 20.85 13.05
CA SER A 95 -11.89 21.48 11.84
C SER A 95 -13.20 20.87 11.34
N GLY A 96 -13.93 20.10 12.16
CA GLY A 96 -15.16 19.43 11.74
C GLY A 96 -14.94 18.29 10.73
N VAL A 97 -13.92 17.46 10.94
CA VAL A 97 -13.74 16.23 10.14
C VAL A 97 -14.81 15.21 10.55
N GLU A 98 -15.51 14.62 9.58
CA GLU A 98 -16.51 13.56 9.84
C GLU A 98 -15.91 12.34 10.58
N LYS A 99 -14.60 12.10 10.38
CA LYS A 99 -13.86 10.97 10.94
C LYS A 99 -12.65 11.48 11.72
N PRO A 100 -12.77 11.70 13.04
CA PRO A 100 -11.62 12.06 13.85
C PRO A 100 -10.60 10.93 13.83
N ILE A 101 -9.32 11.30 13.86
CA ILE A 101 -8.22 10.34 13.86
C ILE A 101 -7.63 10.23 15.26
N SER A 102 -7.02 9.10 15.57
CA SER A 102 -6.23 8.95 16.79
C SER A 102 -4.83 9.54 16.62
N LEU A 103 -4.17 9.89 17.73
CA LEU A 103 -2.78 10.39 17.73
C LEU A 103 -1.84 9.44 16.97
N ARG A 104 -1.98 8.13 17.20
CA ARG A 104 -1.19 7.09 16.50
C ARG A 104 -1.42 7.08 14.99
N THR A 105 -2.61 7.45 14.54
CA THR A 105 -2.94 7.54 13.11
C THR A 105 -2.29 8.77 12.50
N ALA A 106 -2.37 9.93 13.18
CA ALA A 106 -1.66 11.14 12.77
C ALA A 106 -0.14 10.87 12.64
N GLN A 107 0.47 10.26 13.66
CA GLN A 107 1.89 9.87 13.65
C GLN A 107 2.27 8.98 12.46
N ARG A 108 1.48 7.93 12.19
CA ARG A 108 1.75 7.00 11.07
C ARG A 108 1.63 7.69 9.72
N THR A 109 0.64 8.57 9.57
CA THR A 109 0.46 9.34 8.33
C THR A 109 1.61 10.32 8.14
N LEU A 110 1.98 11.09 9.16
CA LEU A 110 3.11 12.02 9.10
C LEU A 110 4.43 11.32 8.76
N LYS A 111 4.71 10.17 9.40
CA LYS A 111 5.89 9.37 9.08
C LYS A 111 5.91 8.90 7.62
N ARG A 112 4.75 8.50 7.08
CA ARG A 112 4.59 8.09 5.67
C ARG A 112 4.82 9.26 4.71
N LEU A 113 4.39 10.46 5.08
CA LEU A 113 4.59 11.69 4.33
C LEU A 113 6.03 12.24 4.44
N GLY A 114 6.91 11.58 5.20
CA GLY A 114 8.31 11.98 5.35
C GLY A 114 8.58 12.92 6.52
N TYR A 115 7.56 13.34 7.26
CA TYR A 115 7.71 14.11 8.50
C TYR A 115 8.18 13.18 9.63
N SER A 116 9.49 13.02 9.73
CA SER A 116 10.16 12.35 10.83
C SER A 116 10.89 13.40 11.67
N ARG A 117 10.93 13.23 13.00
CA ARG A 117 11.78 14.06 13.86
C ARG A 117 13.23 13.94 13.38
N LYS A 118 13.74 14.95 12.67
CA LYS A 118 15.18 15.21 12.65
C LYS A 118 15.52 15.74 14.04
N THR A 119 15.92 14.84 14.94
CA THR A 119 16.87 15.23 15.99
C THR A 119 18.15 15.65 15.26
N GLY A 120 18.36 16.95 15.17
CA GLY A 120 19.49 17.56 14.44
C GLY A 120 19.10 18.90 13.84
N ARG A 121 18.96 19.92 14.70
CA ARG A 121 19.19 21.31 14.28
C ARG A 121 20.68 21.42 14.03
N GLU A 122 21.13 21.22 12.80
CA GLU A 122 22.36 21.86 12.37
C GLU A 122 21.97 23.29 12.02
N ASN A 123 22.36 24.21 12.91
CA ASN A 123 22.35 25.63 12.62
C ASN A 123 23.19 25.81 11.36
N LYS A 124 22.53 26.07 10.23
CA LYS A 124 23.23 26.59 9.05
C LYS A 124 23.52 28.05 9.39
N SER A 125 24.70 28.30 9.95
CA SER A 125 25.23 29.64 10.10
C SER A 125 25.14 30.34 8.75
N MET A 126 24.52 31.51 8.78
CA MET A 126 24.77 32.55 7.79
C MET A 126 26.23 32.95 8.00
N ASP A 127 27.07 32.60 7.04
CA ASP A 127 28.32 33.31 6.82
C ASP A 127 28.14 34.00 5.46
N ASP A 128 27.68 35.25 5.56
CA ASP A 128 27.66 36.25 4.50
C ASP A 128 29.08 36.52 3.97
N ASP A 129 29.14 36.89 2.70
CA ASP A 129 30.29 37.30 1.90
C ASP A 129 31.36 38.17 2.61
N PHE A 130 32.66 37.81 2.45
CA PHE A 130 33.69 38.80 2.06
C PHE A 130 34.99 38.15 1.51
N ILE A 131 35.30 38.55 0.26
CA ILE A 131 36.47 38.34 -0.64
C ILE A 131 36.57 37.01 -1.39
#